data_AF-A0A3S4ZY35-F1
#
_entry.id   AF-A0A3S4ZY35-F1
#
_cell.length_a   1.000
_cell.length_b   1.000
_cell.length_c   1.000
_cell.angle_alpha   90.00
_cell.angle_beta   90.00
_cell.angle_gamma   90.00
#
_symmetry.space_group_name_H-M   'P 1'
#
loop_
_entity.id
_entity.type
_entity.pdbx_description
1 polymer ?
#
loop_
_entity_poly.entity_id
_entity_poly.type
_entity_poly.pdbx_seq_one_letter_code
_entity_poly.pdbx_strand_id
1 'polypeptide(L)'
;MQQDYAWFDDKNPGILVGRLSASIETIEEGIGDKIGNFFSNITQFVAGIVIGFIKNWKLTLVACSMLPLVVIAFGLFGVMMKIFSIKEIKAYEKAGEVAGEVFSAIKTVFAFGGENKELERYQKNLHDAKKMGVIKATLLGFGMGLVTLSIWISAAVIFAYGMSLVTNEGLDPGSLIVHK
;
A
#
# COMPACT_ATOMS: atom_id res chain seq x y z
N MET A 1 0.18 -3.26 -35.73
CA MET A 1 0.27 -4.05 -36.98
C MET A 1 1.49 -3.68 -37.85
N GLN A 2 2.42 -2.84 -37.36
CA GLN A 2 3.63 -2.43 -38.08
C GLN A 2 4.86 -3.31 -37.77
N GLN A 3 4.66 -4.46 -37.12
CA GLN A 3 5.77 -5.36 -36.76
C GLN A 3 5.99 -6.39 -37.88
N ASP A 4 7.22 -6.87 -38.04
CA ASP A 4 7.59 -7.78 -39.12
C ASP A 4 6.92 -9.16 -39.00
N TYR A 5 6.74 -9.84 -40.13
CA TYR A 5 6.09 -11.16 -40.17
C TYR A 5 6.81 -12.19 -39.28
N ALA A 6 8.15 -12.15 -39.23
CA ALA A 6 8.97 -13.02 -38.38
C ALA A 6 8.73 -12.79 -36.88
N TRP A 7 8.30 -11.59 -36.47
CA TRP A 7 7.97 -11.27 -35.09
C TRP A 7 6.63 -11.89 -34.66
N PHE A 8 5.68 -12.01 -35.59
CA PHE A 8 4.40 -12.69 -35.35
C PHE A 8 4.51 -14.22 -35.33
N ASP A 9 5.50 -14.78 -36.03
CA ASP A 9 5.78 -16.23 -36.02
C ASP A 9 6.43 -16.70 -34.71
N ASP A 10 7.25 -15.84 -34.07
CA ASP A 10 7.90 -16.12 -32.79
C ASP A 10 6.95 -15.95 -31.58
N LYS A 11 5.87 -15.17 -31.73
CA LYS A 11 4.98 -14.78 -30.62
C LYS A 11 3.55 -15.23 -30.85
N ASN A 12 3.06 -16.14 -30.00
CA ASN A 12 1.66 -16.56 -30.03
C ASN A 12 0.71 -15.34 -29.87
N PRO A 13 -0.10 -15.00 -30.90
CA PRO A 13 -0.88 -13.77 -30.92
C PRO A 13 -1.92 -13.70 -29.79
N GLY A 14 -2.44 -14.83 -29.31
CA GLY A 14 -3.38 -14.86 -28.18
C GLY A 14 -2.74 -14.44 -26.85
N ILE A 15 -1.49 -14.85 -26.61
CA ILE A 15 -0.73 -14.46 -25.41
C ILE A 15 -0.34 -12.98 -25.48
N LEU A 16 -0.03 -12.49 -26.68
CA LEU A 16 0.32 -11.09 -26.92
C LEU A 16 -0.87 -10.16 -26.63
N VAL A 17 -2.06 -10.50 -27.13
CA VAL A 17 -3.28 -9.72 -26.85
C VAL A 17 -3.61 -9.75 -25.36
N GLY A 18 -3.54 -10.91 -24.70
CA GLY A 18 -3.76 -11.01 -23.25
C GLY A 18 -2.78 -10.16 -22.43
N ARG A 19 -1.48 -10.19 -22.78
CA ARG A 19 -0.47 -9.33 -22.13
C ARG A 19 -0.69 -7.85 -22.41
N LEU A 20 -1.09 -7.51 -23.64
CA LEU A 20 -1.37 -6.13 -24.00
C LEU A 20 -2.56 -5.60 -23.21
N SER A 21 -3.66 -6.35 -23.15
CA SER A 21 -4.83 -5.98 -22.36
C SER A 21 -4.49 -5.81 -20.87
N ALA A 22 -3.74 -6.75 -20.28
CA ALA A 22 -3.31 -6.63 -18.88
C ALA A 22 -2.37 -5.42 -18.65
N SER A 23 -1.53 -5.11 -19.63
CA SER A 23 -0.65 -3.93 -19.57
C SER A 23 -1.45 -2.63 -19.65
N ILE A 24 -2.48 -2.58 -20.51
CA ILE A 24 -3.39 -1.44 -20.63
C ILE A 24 -4.17 -1.24 -19.33
N GLU A 25 -4.71 -2.31 -18.76
CA GLU A 25 -5.43 -2.26 -17.47
C GLU A 25 -4.53 -1.72 -16.35
N THR A 26 -3.28 -2.19 -16.27
CA THR A 26 -2.32 -1.68 -15.27
C THR A 26 -2.00 -0.18 -15.48
N ILE A 27 -1.93 0.27 -16.73
CA ILE A 27 -1.70 1.69 -17.07
C ILE A 27 -2.93 2.53 -16.72
N GLU A 28 -4.14 2.02 -17.01
CA GLU A 28 -5.42 2.66 -16.69
C GLU A 28 -5.58 2.83 -15.17
N GLU A 29 -5.33 1.77 -14.39
CA GLU A 29 -5.31 1.83 -12.92
C GLU A 29 -4.25 2.81 -12.38
N GLY A 30 -3.12 2.92 -13.06
CA GLY A 30 -2.02 3.82 -12.70
C GLY A 30 -2.32 5.29 -12.96
N ILE A 31 -2.99 5.59 -14.08
CA ILE A 31 -3.20 6.96 -14.58
C ILE A 31 -4.56 7.52 -14.20
N GLY A 32 -5.62 6.70 -14.17
CA GLY A 32 -6.97 7.15 -13.89
C GLY A 32 -7.15 7.51 -12.41
N ASP A 33 -7.43 6.49 -11.60
CA ASP A 33 -7.87 6.71 -10.22
C ASP A 33 -6.75 7.18 -9.29
N LYS A 34 -5.52 6.71 -9.49
CA LYS A 34 -4.40 7.07 -8.61
C LYS A 34 -3.96 8.51 -8.77
N ILE A 35 -3.91 9.04 -9.99
CA ILE A 35 -3.54 10.44 -10.23
C ILE A 35 -4.63 11.37 -9.68
N GLY A 36 -5.91 11.07 -9.95
CA GLY A 36 -7.03 11.82 -9.41
C GLY A 36 -6.99 11.88 -7.87
N ASN A 37 -6.79 10.74 -7.22
CA ASN A 37 -6.65 10.66 -5.77
C ASN A 37 -5.41 11.42 -5.27
N PHE A 38 -4.29 11.37 -5.98
CA PHE A 38 -3.08 12.09 -5.60
C PHE A 38 -3.30 13.62 -5.58
N PHE A 39 -3.90 14.16 -6.65
CA PHE A 39 -4.22 15.59 -6.72
C PHE A 39 -5.27 15.99 -5.68
N SER A 40 -6.30 15.17 -5.47
CA SER A 40 -7.31 15.41 -4.45
C SER A 40 -6.69 15.49 -3.05
N ASN A 41 -5.84 14.53 -2.69
CA ASN A 41 -5.15 14.51 -1.40
C ASN A 41 -4.23 15.71 -1.18
N ILE A 42 -3.45 16.12 -2.20
CA ILE A 42 -2.61 17.32 -2.12
C ILE A 42 -3.46 18.57 -1.93
N THR A 43 -4.54 18.69 -2.71
CA THR A 43 -5.43 19.85 -2.63
C THR A 43 -6.10 19.95 -1.27
N GLN A 44 -6.57 18.82 -0.73
CA GLN A 44 -7.18 18.75 0.59
C GLN A 44 -6.18 19.11 1.70
N PHE A 45 -4.93 18.67 1.58
CA PHE A 45 -3.87 19.02 2.53
C PHE A 45 -3.57 20.52 2.53
N VAL A 46 -3.37 21.11 1.35
CA VAL A 46 -3.09 22.55 1.21
C VAL A 46 -4.28 23.39 1.67
N ALA A 47 -5.49 23.03 1.26
CA ALA A 47 -6.71 23.72 1.68
C ALA A 47 -6.91 23.65 3.20
N GLY A 48 -6.62 22.50 3.83
CA GLY A 48 -6.70 22.33 5.29
C GLY A 48 -5.76 23.26 6.04
N ILE A 49 -4.51 23.41 5.59
CA ILE A 49 -3.54 24.34 6.19
C ILE A 49 -4.01 25.78 6.04
N VAL A 50 -4.45 26.17 4.83
CA VAL A 50 -4.90 27.54 4.54
C VAL A 50 -6.12 27.92 5.38
N ILE A 51 -7.14 27.04 5.45
CA ILE A 51 -8.34 27.27 6.27
C ILE A 51 -7.98 27.35 7.76
N GLY A 52 -7.04 26.51 8.23
CA GLY A 52 -6.54 26.57 9.60
C GLY A 52 -5.97 27.94 9.95
N PHE A 53 -5.03 28.44 9.13
CA PHE A 53 -4.39 29.74 9.35
C PHE A 53 -5.39 30.91 9.32
N ILE A 54 -6.42 30.82 8.47
CA ILE A 54 -7.47 31.85 8.38
C ILE A 54 -8.34 31.87 9.65
N LYS A 55 -8.70 30.70 10.19
CA LYS A 55 -9.61 30.58 11.34
C LYS A 55 -8.92 30.91 12.66
N ASN A 56 -7.79 30.26 12.95
CA ASN A 56 -7.08 30.48 14.21
C ASN A 56 -5.61 30.06 14.07
N TRP A 57 -4.73 31.05 14.04
CA TRP A 57 -3.29 30.84 13.86
C TRP A 57 -2.64 30.10 15.04
N LYS A 58 -3.14 30.26 16.27
CA LYS A 58 -2.61 29.56 17.47
C LYS A 58 -2.91 28.06 17.41
N LEU A 59 -4.16 27.70 17.08
CA LEU A 59 -4.62 26.31 16.96
C LEU A 59 -3.90 25.59 15.81
N THR A 60 -3.69 26.31 14.70
CA THR A 60 -2.99 25.78 13.53
C THR A 60 -1.50 25.59 13.78
N LEU A 61 -0.86 26.43 14.59
CA LEU A 61 0.53 26.23 15.01
C LEU A 61 0.72 24.93 15.80
N VAL A 62 -0.22 24.62 16.70
CA VAL A 62 -0.23 23.38 17.48
C VAL A 62 -0.50 22.18 16.58
N ALA A 63 -1.43 22.28 15.63
CA ALA A 63 -1.64 21.22 14.64
C ALA A 63 -0.40 20.99 13.76
N CYS A 64 0.28 22.07 13.36
CA CYS A 64 1.48 22.01 12.53
C CYS A 64 2.67 21.38 13.26
N SER A 65 2.78 21.54 14.59
CA SER A 65 3.83 20.86 15.37
C SER A 65 3.58 19.35 15.51
N MET A 66 2.34 18.89 15.40
CA MET A 66 1.98 17.47 15.42
C MET A 66 2.17 16.79 14.05
N LEU A 67 2.07 17.54 12.95
CA LEU A 67 2.32 17.02 11.59
C LEU A 67 3.66 16.27 11.44
N PRO A 68 4.83 16.80 11.85
CA PRO A 68 6.09 16.07 11.70
C PRO A 68 6.12 14.77 12.52
N LEU A 69 5.50 14.74 13.70
CA LEU A 69 5.37 13.52 14.51
C LEU A 69 4.58 12.44 13.75
N VAL A 70 3.46 12.83 13.15
CA VAL A 70 2.61 11.95 12.33
C VAL A 70 3.36 11.50 11.07
N VAL A 71 4.04 12.40 10.37
CA VAL A 71 4.81 12.08 9.16
C VAL A 71 5.94 11.10 9.46
N ILE A 72 6.64 11.24 10.59
CA ILE A 72 7.68 10.29 11.02
C ILE A 72 7.08 8.92 11.30
N ALA A 73 5.95 8.84 12.00
CA ALA A 73 5.26 7.59 12.28
C ALA A 73 4.80 6.88 10.99
N PHE A 74 4.18 7.64 10.08
CA PHE A 74 3.78 7.14 8.75
C PHE A 74 4.99 6.72 7.90
N GLY A 75 6.09 7.47 7.94
CA GLY A 75 7.32 7.17 7.22
C GLY A 75 7.96 5.87 7.70
N LEU A 76 8.08 5.68 9.02
CA LEU A 76 8.56 4.43 9.63
C LEU A 76 7.65 3.25 9.25
N PHE A 77 6.33 3.44 9.30
CA PHE A 77 5.38 2.40 8.89
C PHE A 77 5.49 2.05 7.40
N GLY A 78 5.63 3.05 6.52
CA GLY A 78 5.81 2.86 5.08
C GLY A 78 7.11 2.13 4.74
N VAL A 79 8.22 2.47 5.40
CA VAL A 79 9.50 1.77 5.24
C VAL A 79 9.39 0.32 5.73
N MET A 80 8.75 0.10 6.88
CA MET A 80 8.48 -1.24 7.39
C MET A 80 7.66 -2.06 6.38
N MET A 81 6.54 -1.52 5.90
CA MET A 81 5.68 -2.15 4.90
C MET A 81 6.46 -2.53 3.64
N LYS A 82 7.31 -1.64 3.13
CA LYS A 82 8.16 -1.90 1.96
C LYS A 82 9.11 -3.08 2.20
N ILE A 83 9.81 -3.10 3.33
CA ILE A 83 10.77 -4.18 3.68
C ILE A 83 10.05 -5.53 3.77
N PHE A 84 8.90 -5.58 4.42
CA PHE A 84 8.13 -6.81 4.55
C PHE A 84 7.50 -7.26 3.23
N SER A 85 7.08 -6.32 2.37
CA SER A 85 6.60 -6.65 1.03
C SER A 85 7.69 -7.29 0.17
N ILE A 86 8.91 -6.75 0.20
CA ILE A 86 10.05 -7.32 -0.52
C ILE A 86 10.40 -8.72 0.00
N LYS A 87 10.36 -8.94 1.33
CA LYS A 87 10.61 -10.27 1.92
C LYS A 87 9.57 -11.30 1.51
N GLU A 88 8.29 -10.90 1.43
CA GLU A 88 7.23 -11.79 0.94
C GLU A 88 7.44 -12.17 -0.52
N ILE A 89 7.69 -11.18 -1.39
CA ILE A 89 7.94 -11.43 -2.82
C ILE A 89 9.10 -12.42 -3.01
N LYS A 90 10.21 -12.24 -2.27
CA LYS A 90 11.35 -13.17 -2.33
C LYS A 90 11.02 -14.59 -1.88
N ALA A 91 10.16 -14.74 -0.87
CA ALA A 91 9.73 -16.07 -0.42
C ALA A 91 8.84 -16.75 -1.47
N TYR A 92 7.97 -15.98 -2.14
CA TYR A 92 7.16 -16.47 -3.26
C TYR A 92 7.99 -16.78 -4.52
N GLU A 93 9.00 -15.97 -4.83
CA GLU A 93 9.93 -16.23 -5.94
C GLU A 93 10.60 -17.60 -5.81
N LYS A 94 11.06 -17.95 -4.60
CA LYS A 94 11.69 -19.26 -4.34
C LYS A 94 10.73 -20.43 -4.53
N ALA A 95 9.46 -20.27 -4.17
CA ALA A 95 8.43 -21.29 -4.43
C ALA A 95 8.12 -21.39 -5.93
N GLY A 96 8.08 -20.26 -6.64
CA GLY A 96 7.90 -20.19 -8.10
C GLY A 96 9.07 -20.82 -8.87
N GLU A 97 10.30 -20.67 -8.38
CA GLU A 97 11.50 -21.28 -8.95
C GLU A 97 11.41 -22.81 -8.91
N VAL A 98 11.02 -23.39 -7.77
CA VAL A 98 10.82 -24.85 -7.65
C VAL A 98 9.71 -25.35 -8.57
N ALA A 99 8.60 -24.63 -8.66
CA ALA A 99 7.54 -24.99 -9.60
C ALA A 99 8.01 -24.90 -11.06
N GLY A 100 8.80 -23.88 -11.41
CA GLY A 100 9.40 -23.71 -12.72
C GLY A 100 10.35 -24.86 -13.09
N GLU A 101 11.17 -25.32 -12.15
CA GLU A 101 12.07 -26.46 -12.32
C GLU A 101 11.29 -27.75 -12.59
N VAL A 102 10.24 -28.01 -11.79
CA VAL A 102 9.39 -29.21 -11.93
C VAL A 102 8.63 -29.19 -13.26
N PHE A 103 8.07 -28.05 -13.67
CA PHE A 103 7.36 -27.94 -14.96
C PHE A 103 8.31 -28.02 -16.16
N SER A 104 9.51 -27.47 -16.06
CA SER A 104 10.52 -27.58 -17.10
C SER A 104 10.98 -29.04 -17.30
N ALA A 105 11.12 -29.78 -16.19
CA ALA A 105 11.53 -31.19 -16.19
C ALA A 105 10.35 -32.19 -16.10
N ILE A 106 9.12 -31.79 -16.46
CA ILE A 106 7.90 -32.58 -16.20
C ILE A 106 7.96 -33.99 -16.80
N LYS A 107 8.55 -34.16 -17.99
CA LYS A 107 8.73 -35.46 -18.63
C LYS A 107 9.66 -36.37 -17.84
N THR A 108 10.68 -35.80 -17.21
CA THR A 108 11.66 -36.51 -16.38
C THR A 108 11.04 -36.90 -15.03
N VAL A 109 10.31 -35.99 -14.40
CA VAL A 109 9.60 -36.27 -13.13
C VAL A 109 8.58 -37.39 -13.31
N PHE A 110 7.83 -37.36 -14.42
CA PHE A 110 6.87 -38.41 -14.77
C PHE A 110 7.57 -39.74 -15.08
N ALA A 111 8.68 -39.71 -15.85
CA ALA A 111 9.43 -40.92 -16.20
C ALA A 111 10.06 -41.64 -14.99
N PHE A 112 10.41 -40.90 -13.93
CA PHE A 112 10.97 -41.46 -12.69
C PHE A 112 9.93 -41.63 -11.56
N GLY A 113 8.65 -41.32 -11.80
CA GLY A 113 7.60 -41.40 -10.77
C GLY A 113 7.84 -40.48 -9.55
N GLY A 114 8.57 -39.38 -9.74
CA GLY A 114 9.03 -38.47 -8.68
C GLY A 114 7.99 -37.47 -8.18
N GLU A 115 6.75 -37.55 -8.65
CA GLU A 115 5.69 -36.57 -8.43
C GLU A 115 5.45 -36.28 -6.94
N ASN A 116 5.35 -37.33 -6.11
CA ASN A 116 5.12 -37.18 -4.67
C ASN A 116 6.28 -36.47 -3.95
N LYS A 117 7.53 -36.73 -4.38
CA LYS A 117 8.73 -36.13 -3.80
C LYS A 117 8.83 -34.63 -4.12
N GLU A 118 8.51 -34.26 -5.36
CA GLU A 118 8.49 -32.86 -5.78
C GLU A 118 7.28 -32.10 -5.19
N LEU A 119 6.14 -32.77 -5.01
CA LEU A 119 4.95 -32.22 -4.34
C LEU A 119 5.21 -31.92 -2.87
N GLU A 120 5.90 -32.81 -2.15
CA GLU A 120 6.30 -32.59 -0.76
C GLU A 120 7.30 -31.43 -0.64
N ARG A 121 8.25 -31.33 -1.58
CA ARG A 121 9.20 -30.21 -1.68
C ARG A 121 8.51 -28.88 -1.97
N TYR A 122 7.49 -28.88 -2.84
CA TYR A 122 6.66 -27.70 -3.10
C TYR A 122 5.85 -27.29 -1.86
N GLN A 123 5.19 -28.24 -1.20
CA GLN A 123 4.41 -27.98 0.02
C GLN A 123 5.27 -27.41 1.15
N LYS A 124 6.50 -27.90 1.32
CA LYS A 124 7.44 -27.37 2.31
C LYS A 124 7.77 -25.89 2.07
N ASN A 125 8.10 -25.53 0.84
CA ASN A 125 8.37 -24.14 0.47
C ASN A 125 7.12 -23.25 0.57
N LEU A 126 5.94 -23.80 0.27
CA LEU A 126 4.66 -23.10 0.41
C LEU A 126 4.32 -22.82 1.88
N HIS A 127 4.65 -23.75 2.78
CA HIS A 127 4.42 -23.59 4.22
C HIS A 127 5.31 -22.49 4.80
N ASP A 128 6.58 -22.43 4.38
CA ASP A 128 7.50 -21.35 4.76
C ASP A 128 7.02 -19.99 4.23
N ALA A 129 6.57 -19.93 2.96
CA ALA A 129 5.97 -18.73 2.38
C ALA A 129 4.70 -18.30 3.14
N LYS A 130 3.81 -19.23 3.47
CA LYS A 130 2.60 -18.98 4.26
C LYS A 130 2.93 -18.42 5.64
N LYS A 131 3.91 -18.98 6.34
CA LYS A 131 4.31 -18.51 7.67
C LYS A 131 4.85 -17.08 7.61
N MET A 132 5.65 -16.76 6.59
CA MET A 132 6.12 -15.40 6.35
C MET A 132 4.97 -14.43 6.00
N GLY A 133 4.00 -14.88 5.21
CA GLY A 133 2.79 -14.13 4.88
C GLY A 133 1.94 -13.82 6.12
N VAL A 134 1.75 -14.78 7.03
CA VAL A 134 1.03 -14.56 8.29
C VAL A 134 1.75 -13.54 9.18
N ILE A 135 3.07 -13.66 9.34
CA ILE A 135 3.86 -12.69 10.12
C ILE A 135 3.78 -11.29 9.51
N LYS A 136 3.86 -11.18 8.17
CA LYS A 136 3.66 -9.91 7.45
C LYS A 136 2.27 -9.35 7.72
N ALA A 137 1.22 -10.16 7.57
CA ALA A 137 -0.16 -9.73 7.75
C ALA A 137 -0.42 -9.25 9.19
N THR A 138 0.09 -9.97 10.20
CA THR A 138 -0.03 -9.56 11.61
C THR A 138 0.72 -8.26 11.88
N LEU A 139 1.93 -8.10 11.35
CA LEU A 139 2.71 -6.86 11.54
C LEU A 139 2.08 -5.66 10.82
N LEU A 140 1.55 -5.87 9.61
CA LEU A 140 0.81 -4.83 8.88
C LEU A 140 -0.47 -4.46 9.63
N GLY A 141 -1.24 -5.43 10.10
CA GLY A 141 -2.44 -5.18 10.89
C GLY A 141 -2.14 -4.40 12.16
N PHE A 142 -1.09 -4.78 12.88
CA PHE A 142 -0.68 -4.08 14.10
C PHE A 142 -0.20 -2.66 13.80
N GLY A 143 0.60 -2.45 12.76
CA GLY A 143 1.09 -1.12 12.41
C GLY A 143 0.00 -0.22 11.81
N MET A 144 -0.94 -0.74 11.01
CA MET A 144 -2.13 0.01 10.59
C MET A 144 -3.01 0.41 11.79
N GLY A 145 -3.15 -0.48 12.77
CA GLY A 145 -3.83 -0.21 14.03
C GLY A 145 -3.17 0.94 14.79
N LEU A 146 -1.84 0.89 14.96
CA LEU A 146 -1.07 1.96 15.63
C LEU A 146 -1.19 3.31 14.92
N VAL A 147 -1.11 3.32 13.59
CA VAL A 147 -1.29 4.55 12.79
C VAL A 147 -2.69 5.13 13.01
N THR A 148 -3.72 4.30 12.93
CA THR A 148 -5.11 4.74 13.14
C THR A 148 -5.32 5.28 14.55
N LEU A 149 -4.76 4.61 15.56
CA LEU A 149 -4.80 5.07 16.95
C LEU A 149 -4.12 6.43 17.13
N SER A 150 -2.96 6.63 16.50
CA SER A 150 -2.23 7.91 16.57
C SER A 150 -3.03 9.08 15.98
N ILE A 151 -3.79 8.84 14.91
CA ILE A 151 -4.68 9.85 14.30
C ILE A 151 -5.80 10.23 15.28
N TRP A 152 -6.46 9.26 15.90
CA TRP A 152 -7.52 9.52 16.87
C TRP A 152 -7.02 10.24 18.12
N ILE A 153 -5.83 9.89 18.63
CA ILE A 153 -5.20 10.61 19.74
C ILE A 153 -4.90 12.06 19.35
N SER A 154 -4.31 12.28 18.17
CA SER A 154 -4.04 13.64 17.67
C SER A 154 -5.32 14.45 17.53
N ALA A 155 -6.39 13.86 16.99
CA ALA A 155 -7.70 14.52 16.86
C ALA A 155 -8.29 14.88 18.24
N ALA A 156 -8.18 13.98 19.22
CA ALA A 156 -8.65 14.22 20.58
C ALA A 156 -7.89 15.37 21.26
N VAL A 157 -6.56 15.46 21.09
CA VAL A 157 -5.74 16.55 21.64
C VAL A 157 -6.10 17.89 21.00
N ILE A 158 -6.25 17.93 19.67
CA ILE A 158 -6.68 19.13 18.95
C ILE A 158 -8.05 19.60 19.44
N PHE A 159 -8.99 18.65 19.62
CA PHE A 159 -10.33 18.97 20.08
C PHE A 159 -10.35 19.47 21.53
N ALA A 160 -9.59 18.84 22.43
CA ALA A 160 -9.47 19.27 23.83
C ALA A 160 -8.84 20.67 23.95
N TYR A 161 -7.79 20.93 23.16
CA TYR A 161 -7.17 22.26 23.10
C TYR A 161 -8.11 23.30 22.49
N GLY A 162 -8.85 22.93 21.44
CA GLY A 162 -9.88 23.78 20.85
C GLY A 162 -10.99 24.16 21.83
N MET A 163 -11.47 23.19 22.63
CA MET A 163 -12.44 23.47 23.69
C MET A 163 -11.89 24.44 24.76
N SER A 164 -10.65 24.25 25.20
CA SER A 164 -10.01 25.16 26.17
C SER A 164 -9.86 26.58 25.63
N LEU A 165 -9.62 26.74 24.33
CA LEU A 165 -9.47 28.05 23.68
C LEU A 165 -10.81 28.80 23.60
N VAL A 166 -11.93 28.08 23.39
CA VAL A 166 -13.29 28.66 23.44
C VAL A 166 -13.61 29.22 24.81
N THR A 167 -13.33 28.43 25.85
CA THR A 167 -13.67 28.80 27.23
C THR A 167 -12.84 29.98 27.74
N ASN A 168 -11.58 30.10 27.33
CA ASN A 168 -10.66 31.12 27.83
C ASN A 168 -10.65 32.43 27.00
N GLU A 169 -10.82 32.38 25.68
CA GLU A 169 -10.75 33.57 24.81
C GLU A 169 -12.11 34.03 24.27
N GLY A 170 -13.22 33.39 24.66
CA GLY A 170 -14.57 33.79 24.23
C GLY A 170 -14.81 33.64 22.73
N LEU A 171 -14.08 32.73 22.08
CA LEU A 171 -14.25 32.41 20.66
C LEU A 171 -15.63 31.78 20.44
N ASP A 172 -16.40 32.35 19.52
CA ASP A 172 -17.72 31.85 19.13
C ASP A 172 -17.63 30.36 18.75
N PRO A 173 -18.44 29.45 19.34
CA PRO A 173 -18.38 28.01 19.07
C PRO A 173 -18.53 27.66 17.59
N GLY A 174 -19.21 28.51 16.80
CA GLY A 174 -19.33 28.39 15.34
C GLY A 174 -18.02 28.62 14.56
N SER A 175 -16.96 29.11 15.22
CA SER A 175 -15.63 29.20 14.61
C SER A 175 -14.93 27.83 14.55
N LEU A 176 -15.20 26.91 15.48
CA LEU A 176 -14.60 25.57 15.56
C LEU A 176 -15.29 24.51 14.71
N ILE A 177 -16.58 24.70 14.46
CA ILE A 177 -17.40 23.80 13.64
C ILE A 177 -17.93 24.69 12.53
N VAL A 178 -17.33 24.64 11.35
CA VAL A 178 -17.77 25.43 10.21
C VAL A 178 -19.22 25.06 9.88
N HIS A 179 -20.18 25.83 10.40
CA HIS A 179 -21.57 25.78 9.97
C HIS A 179 -22.17 27.19 10.03
N LYS A 180 -22.21 27.83 8.86
CA LYS A 180 -23.44 28.44 8.36
C LYS A 180 -23.76 27.74 7.06
#